data_AF-A0A392TGS3-F1
#
_entry.id   AF-A0A392TGS3-F1
#
_cell.length_a   1.000
_cell.length_b   1.000
_cell.length_c   1.000
_cell.angle_alpha   90.00
_cell.angle_beta   90.00
_cell.angle_gamma   90.00
#
_symmetry.space_group_name_H-M   'P 1'
#
loop_
_entity.id
_entity.type
_entity.pdbx_description
1 polymer ?
#
loop_
_entity_poly.entity_id
_entity_poly.type
_entity_poly.pdbx_seq_one_letter_code
_entity_poly.pdbx_strand_id
1 'polypeptide(L)' 'HWWKNARQRLGAGGVAITWEIKREFWVKYFPVDVRNRKVVEFLELKQRNMTVAEYATKFEALSAFSPFYNTPEAEYD' A
#
# COMPACT_ATOMS: atom_id res chain seq x y z
N HIS A 1 -0.65 0.09 -19.56
CA HIS A 1 -1.91 -0.30 -20.23
C HIS A 1 -2.98 -0.90 -19.30
N TRP A 2 -2.63 -1.62 -18.21
CA TRP A 2 -3.61 -2.23 -17.29
C TRP A 2 -4.59 -1.25 -16.62
N TRP A 3 -4.12 -0.11 -16.09
CA TRP A 3 -4.99 0.87 -15.40
C TRP A 3 -6.10 1.42 -16.29
N LYS A 4 -5.85 1.59 -17.59
CA LYS A 4 -6.89 2.03 -18.55
C LYS A 4 -8.03 1.00 -18.64
N ASN A 5 -7.71 -0.30 -18.61
CA ASN A 5 -8.69 -1.39 -18.64
C ASN A 5 -9.40 -1.54 -17.28
N ALA A 6 -8.67 -1.43 -16.17
CA ALA A 6 -9.26 -1.43 -14.83
C ALA A 6 -10.25 -0.27 -14.66
N ARG A 7 -9.93 0.91 -15.21
CA ARG A 7 -10.82 2.07 -15.21
C ARG A 7 -12.06 1.90 -16.09
N GLN A 8 -11.96 1.15 -17.19
CA GLN A 8 -13.14 0.79 -18.00
C GLN A 8 -14.08 -0.16 -17.23
N ARG A 9 -13.53 -1.11 -16.45
CA ARG A 9 -14.31 -2.00 -15.56
C ARG A 9 -15.03 -1.23 -14.45
N LEU A 10 -14.51 -0.08 -14.02
CA LEU A 10 -15.14 0.83 -13.06
C LEU A 10 -16.33 1.63 -13.65
N GLY A 11 -16.61 1.50 -14.95
CA GLY A 11 -17.75 2.14 -15.62
C GLY A 11 -17.69 3.68 -15.69
N ALA A 12 -18.54 4.27 -16.54
CA ALA A 12 -18.62 5.73 -16.75
C ALA A 12 -19.32 6.50 -15.61
N GLY A 13 -19.95 5.79 -14.66
CA GLY A 13 -20.76 6.39 -13.59
C GLY A 13 -20.04 6.54 -12.24
N GLY A 14 -18.73 6.27 -12.17
CA GLY A 14 -18.01 6.30 -10.90
C GLY A 14 -18.43 5.17 -9.95
N VAL A 15 -18.41 3.92 -10.44
CA VAL A 15 -18.54 2.78 -9.51
C VAL A 15 -17.41 2.89 -8.50
N ALA A 16 -17.77 2.79 -7.22
CA ALA A 16 -16.81 2.83 -6.12
C ALA A 16 -15.67 1.85 -6.40
N ILE A 17 -14.43 2.25 -6.10
CA ILE A 17 -13.28 1.35 -6.22
C ILE A 17 -13.55 0.14 -5.32
N THR A 18 -13.89 -0.99 -5.94
CA THR A 18 -14.22 -2.21 -5.20
C THR A 18 -12.97 -2.79 -4.55
N TRP A 19 -13.18 -3.63 -3.55
CA TRP A 19 -12.09 -4.29 -2.84
C TRP A 19 -11.22 -5.15 -3.78
N GLU A 20 -11.83 -5.79 -4.77
CA GLU A 20 -11.14 -6.63 -5.76
C GLU A 20 -10.18 -5.80 -6.61
N ILE A 21 -10.55 -4.59 -7.01
CA ILE A 21 -9.70 -3.71 -7.82
C ILE A 21 -8.53 -3.19 -6.99
N LYS A 22 -8.74 -2.90 -5.70
CA LYS A 22 -7.64 -2.58 -4.77
C LYS A 22 -6.68 -3.75 -4.63
N ARG A 23 -7.20 -4.98 -4.48
CA ARG A 23 -6.38 -6.19 -4.37
C ARG A 23 -5.58 -6.47 -5.65
N GLU A 24 -6.22 -6.36 -6.82
CA GLU A 24 -5.54 -6.52 -8.11
C GLU A 24 -4.43 -5.47 -8.30
N PHE A 25 -4.69 -4.21 -7.95
CA PHE A 25 -3.70 -3.14 -7.98
C PHE A 25 -2.51 -3.46 -7.06
N TRP A 26 -2.80 -3.84 -5.82
CA TRP A 26 -1.79 -4.18 -4.82
C TRP A 26 -0.89 -5.32 -5.28
N VAL A 27 -1.45 -6.42 -5.78
CA VAL A 27 -0.68 -7.57 -6.28
C VAL A 27 0.15 -7.18 -7.51
N LYS A 28 -0.39 -6.36 -8.41
CA LYS A 28 0.28 -6.03 -9.68
C LYS A 28 1.45 -5.06 -9.52
N TYR A 29 1.30 -4.05 -8.68
CA TYR A 29 2.28 -2.97 -8.56
C TYR A 29 3.14 -3.07 -7.30
N PHE A 30 2.70 -3.84 -6.30
CA PHE A 30 3.46 -4.12 -5.10
C PHE A 30 3.62 -5.64 -4.95
N PRO A 31 4.40 -6.31 -5.81
CA PRO A 31 4.71 -7.73 -5.64
C PRO A 31 5.44 -7.99 -4.31
N VAL A 32 5.51 -9.25 -3.89
CA VAL A 32 6.06 -9.67 -2.58
C VAL A 32 7.45 -9.08 -2.32
N ASP A 33 8.33 -9.08 -3.32
CA ASP A 33 9.69 -8.53 -3.21
C ASP A 33 9.70 -7.01 -2.99
N VAL A 34 8.79 -6.27 -3.63
CA VAL A 34 8.63 -4.83 -3.43
C VAL A 34 8.09 -4.55 -2.04
N ARG A 35 7.09 -5.32 -1.58
CA ARG A 35 6.54 -5.18 -0.22
C ARG A 35 7.57 -5.50 0.84
N ASN A 36 8.35 -6.58 0.67
CA ASN A 36 9.41 -6.94 1.60
C ASN A 36 10.48 -5.86 1.68
N ARG A 37 10.86 -5.25 0.55
CA ARG A 37 11.76 -4.10 0.54
C ARG A 37 11.18 -2.90 1.29
N LYS A 38 9.87 -2.64 1.16
CA LYS A 38 9.18 -1.58 1.91
C LYS A 38 9.10 -1.86 3.41
N VAL A 39 8.93 -3.12 3.82
CA VAL A 39 9.01 -3.55 5.23
C VAL A 39 10.41 -3.28 5.79
N VAL A 40 11.47 -3.67 5.08
CA VAL A 40 12.85 -3.39 5.51
C VAL A 40 13.09 -1.89 5.59
N GLU A 41 12.65 -1.12 4.59
CA GLU A 41 12.75 0.35 4.61
C GLU A 41 12.04 0.97 5.81
N PHE A 42 10.88 0.43 6.20
CA PHE A 42 10.15 0.86 7.39
C PHE A 42 10.90 0.55 8.69
N LEU A 43 11.38 -0.69 8.85
CA LEU A 43 12.09 -1.13 10.05
C LEU A 43 13.42 -0.39 10.25
N GLU A 44 14.07 0.00 9.16
CA GLU A 44 15.32 0.76 9.20
C GLU A 44 15.12 2.28 9.20
N LEU A 45 13.86 2.76 9.17
CA LEU A 45 13.54 4.17 9.09
C LEU A 45 13.98 4.92 10.35
N LYS A 46 15.01 5.76 10.19
CA LYS A 46 15.50 6.70 11.21
C LYS A 46 15.37 8.12 10.69
N GLN A 47 15.06 9.08 11.56
CA GLN A 47 14.91 10.49 11.17
C GLN A 47 16.15 11.05 10.47
N ARG A 48 17.36 10.74 10.97
CA ARG A 48 18.64 11.25 10.43
C ARG A 48 18.58 12.79 10.26
N ASN A 49 18.81 13.27 9.05
CA ASN A 49 18.81 14.69 8.69
C ASN A 49 17.44 15.18 8.18
N MET A 50 16.39 14.35 8.25
CA MET A 50 15.03 14.75 7.88
C MET A 50 14.46 15.66 8.97
N THR A 51 13.66 16.63 8.54
CA THR A 51 12.76 17.32 9.45
C THR A 51 11.74 16.33 10.04
N VAL A 52 11.15 16.68 11.17
CA VAL A 52 10.11 15.86 11.80
C VAL A 52 8.92 15.63 10.84
N ALA A 53 8.55 16.65 10.06
CA ALA A 53 7.46 16.55 9.09
C ALA A 53 7.77 15.58 7.93
N GLU A 54 8.99 15.59 7.41
CA GLU A 54 9.42 14.66 6.37
C GLU A 54 9.50 13.22 6.90
N TYR A 55 10.04 13.05 8.11
CA TYR A 55 10.07 11.75 8.75
C TYR A 55 8.66 11.20 8.99
N ALA A 56 7.75 12.01 9.54
CA ALA A 56 6.36 11.62 9.79
C ALA A 56 5.67 11.22 8.47
N THR A 57 5.82 12.03 7.42
CA THR A 57 5.27 11.71 6.09
C THR A 57 5.80 10.37 5.57
N LYS A 58 7.11 10.11 5.73
CA LYS A 58 7.73 8.86 5.29
C LYS A 58 7.31 7.66 6.16
N PHE A 59 7.15 7.87 7.46
CA PHE A 59 6.67 6.87 8.40
C PHE A 59 5.24 6.43 8.04
N GLU A 60 4.32 7.38 7.84
CA GLU A 60 2.94 7.10 7.45
C GLU A 60 2.85 6.38 6.10
N ALA A 61 3.67 6.75 5.12
CA ALA A 61 3.69 6.07 3.83
C ALA A 61 4.19 4.60 3.93
N LEU A 62 5.11 4.32 4.84
CA LEU A 62 5.71 3.00 5.00
C LEU A 62 4.98 2.11 6.02
N SER A 63 4.23 2.70 6.96
CA SER A 63 3.44 1.98 7.97
C SER A 63 2.40 1.05 7.34
N ALA A 64 1.87 1.41 6.16
CA ALA A 64 0.97 0.59 5.35
C ALA A 64 1.54 -0.80 4.98
N PHE A 65 2.87 -0.95 5.00
CA PHE A 65 3.54 -2.22 4.71
C PHE A 65 3.87 -3.02 5.98
N SER A 66 3.62 -2.49 7.17
CA SER A 66 3.96 -3.14 8.43
C SER A 66 3.26 -4.51 8.56
N PRO A 67 3.97 -5.56 9.02
CA PRO A 67 3.38 -6.88 9.23
C PRO A 67 2.22 -6.88 10.23
N PHE A 68 2.24 -5.95 11.20
CA PHE A 68 1.23 -5.86 12.26
C PHE A 68 -0.15 -5.39 11.78
N TYR A 69 -0.24 -4.82 10.57
CA TYR A 69 -1.52 -4.47 9.92
C TYR A 69 -1.89 -5.44 8.79
N ASN A 70 -1.04 -6.42 8.48
CA ASN A 70 -1.19 -7.35 7.36
C ASN A 70 -1.28 -8.81 7.82
N THR A 71 -1.53 -9.08 9.10
CA THR A 71 -1.91 -10.43 9.55
C THR A 71 -3.36 -10.70 9.10
N PRO A 72 -3.64 -11.85 8.45
CA PRO A 72 -5.00 -12.33 8.19
C PRO A 72 -5.86 -12.53 9.44
N GLU A 73 -5.30 -12.32 10.63
CA GLU A 73 -5.92 -12.54 11.93
C GLU A 73 -6.84 -11.38 12.36
N ALA A 74 -6.96 -10.30 11.58
CA ALA A 74 -7.90 -9.20 11.85
C ALA A 74 -9.28 -9.37 11.19
N GLU A 75 -9.59 -10.51 10.58
CA GLU A 75 -10.92 -10.83 10.04
C GLU A 75 -11.80 -11.69 10.98
N TYR A 76 -11.40 -11.91 12.23
CA TYR A 76 -12.23 -12.53 13.26
C TYR A 76 -12.09 -11.80 14.60
N ASP A 77 -12.77 -10.66 14.73
CA ASP A 77 -13.35 -10.13 15.98
C ASP A 77 -14.49 -9.15 15.65
#